data_AF-A0A932ZKA0-F1
#
_entry.id   AF-A0A932ZKA0-F1
#
_cell.length_a   1.000
_cell.length_b   1.000
_cell.length_c   1.000
_cell.angle_alpha   90.00
_cell.angle_beta   90.00
_cell.angle_gamma   90.00
#
_symmetry.space_group_name_H-M   'P 1'
#
loop_
_entity.id
_entity.type
_entity.pdbx_description
1 polymer ?
#
loop_
_entity_poly.entity_id
_entity_poly.type
_entity_poly.pdbx_seq_one_letter_code
_entity_poly.pdbx_strand_id
1 'polypeptide(L)'
;MERNVITMALSICLTLGFFSVVSAYLPAKTAGRTSKQLLVKAEPVTLTEVLDNVPPLPAEDTTTAPADSGDAVLPFWMESGPVEWVDAAPPGLKPSQFPLKIYKPLPAVSRAAFPSRFRPHADLLPMIEFWRNVYANYDLHHTLLHDAENLNLVYGVLDLEGINQNLRSKIESIKKAELKAMLLRLDQGEKPVTAGEHLIAHLFENIHDRDKFKTAANQIRGQWGQRSRFEEGLIRSGRYLPTIEKIFEAQGVPKEISRLVFVESMFVPRARSRVGAAGPWQFMPATARRHGLVINSTIDERHDPLIAAQAAARLLRKDHHKLENWPLAINAYNTGAGRMERAAHRLHTRQIHVIIRHFEDRAYQFASRNFYPEFLAALEVVQNYPNYFGGIELEKPVPFDELKLKRPTSAYHLALKSGTDPEVLKDLNQAYHPEAFRPGGVIPEGYVIRVPHRQKEIFASLVDEIHTTEGPVKRYVVQRGDTLLRIADRHRTTLSDLKSFNGLIGHQIQPGQVLKIPGASRTVMLEEEGTGD
;
A
#
# COMPACT_ATOMS: atom_id res chain seq x y z
N MET A 1 -33.17 -8.26 -19.93
CA MET A 1 -31.99 -9.15 -20.01
C MET A 1 -30.69 -8.45 -19.60
N GLU A 2 -30.74 -7.42 -18.73
CA GLU A 2 -29.61 -6.49 -18.49
C GLU A 2 -29.27 -6.29 -17.00
N ARG A 3 -29.33 -7.35 -16.18
CA ARG A 3 -28.93 -7.29 -14.76
C ARG A 3 -27.76 -8.20 -14.36
N ASN A 4 -27.25 -9.04 -15.28
CA ASN A 4 -26.27 -10.08 -14.95
C ASN A 4 -24.82 -9.76 -15.35
N VAL A 5 -24.54 -8.63 -16.00
CA VAL A 5 -23.17 -8.28 -16.45
C VAL A 5 -22.33 -7.62 -15.35
N ILE A 6 -22.97 -6.91 -14.41
CA ILE A 6 -22.26 -6.14 -13.37
C ILE A 6 -21.65 -7.04 -12.27
N THR A 7 -22.21 -8.24 -12.04
CA THR A 7 -21.78 -9.13 -10.96
C THR A 7 -20.56 -10.00 -11.31
N MET A 8 -20.23 -10.19 -12.60
CA MET A 8 -19.05 -10.97 -13.01
C MET A 8 -17.73 -10.20 -12.91
N ALA A 9 -17.76 -8.87 -12.94
CA ALA A 9 -16.54 -8.05 -12.90
C ALA A 9 -15.82 -8.05 -11.53
N LEU A 10 -16.50 -8.42 -10.44
CA LEU A 10 -15.88 -8.43 -9.09
C LEU A 10 -15.06 -9.68 -8.76
N SER A 11 -15.24 -10.81 -9.46
CA SER A 11 -14.53 -12.07 -9.14
C SER A 11 -13.22 -12.29 -9.91
N ILE A 12 -12.87 -11.42 -10.87
CA ILE A 12 -11.67 -11.59 -11.73
C ILE A 12 -10.50 -10.67 -11.29
N CYS A 13 -10.74 -9.68 -10.41
CA CYS A 13 -9.72 -8.69 -10.03
C CYS A 13 -8.94 -8.97 -8.74
N LEU A 14 -9.20 -10.08 -8.02
CA LEU A 14 -8.46 -10.48 -6.80
C LEU A 14 -7.62 -11.76 -6.98
N THR A 15 -7.76 -12.44 -8.13
CA THR A 15 -6.99 -13.64 -8.50
C THR A 15 -5.59 -13.35 -9.06
N LEU A 16 -5.26 -12.08 -9.34
CA LEU A 16 -3.92 -11.64 -9.71
C LEU A 16 -3.41 -10.58 -8.71
N GLY A 17 -2.24 -10.81 -8.12
CA GLY A 17 -1.58 -9.90 -7.18
C GLY A 17 -1.07 -8.62 -7.84
N PHE A 18 -1.97 -7.74 -8.25
CA PHE A 18 -1.67 -6.56 -9.08
C PHE A 18 -2.02 -5.23 -8.41
N PHE A 19 -1.24 -4.85 -7.41
CA PHE A 19 -1.00 -3.44 -7.08
C PHE A 19 0.31 -2.95 -7.72
N SER A 20 0.27 -2.70 -9.04
CA SER A 20 1.22 -1.79 -9.71
C SER A 20 0.78 -1.41 -11.13
N VAL A 21 0.64 -0.09 -11.36
CA VAL A 21 1.08 0.82 -12.45
C VAL A 21 0.60 2.23 -12.03
N VAL A 22 1.22 3.40 -12.24
CA VAL A 22 2.45 3.92 -12.89
C VAL A 22 3.04 4.98 -11.90
N SER A 23 4.21 5.63 -11.99
CA SER A 23 5.22 5.83 -13.04
C SER A 23 6.61 6.17 -12.43
N ALA A 24 7.55 6.62 -13.27
CA ALA A 24 8.96 6.92 -12.94
C ALA A 24 9.20 8.15 -12.05
N TYR A 25 10.24 8.05 -11.22
CA TYR A 25 11.08 9.18 -10.77
C TYR A 25 12.56 8.75 -10.83
N LEU A 26 13.44 9.60 -11.36
CA LEU A 26 14.89 9.38 -11.29
C LEU A 26 15.39 9.66 -9.86
N PRO A 27 16.40 8.93 -9.36
CA PRO A 27 17.07 9.29 -8.11
C PRO A 27 17.94 10.54 -8.32
N ALA A 28 17.62 11.60 -7.60
CA ALA A 28 18.54 12.73 -7.44
C ALA A 28 19.74 12.29 -6.59
N LYS A 29 20.96 12.56 -7.07
CA LYS A 29 22.19 12.30 -6.32
C LYS A 29 22.19 13.10 -5.02
N THR A 30 22.31 12.43 -3.88
CA THR A 30 22.90 13.01 -2.66
C THR A 30 23.98 12.05 -2.13
N ALA A 31 25.02 12.63 -1.54
CA ALA A 31 26.32 11.96 -1.42
C ALA A 31 26.54 11.27 -0.07
N GLY A 32 27.28 10.17 -0.14
CA GLY A 32 28.06 9.49 0.90
C GLY A 32 27.83 9.84 2.38
N ARG A 33 27.34 8.84 3.13
CA ARG A 33 27.82 8.59 4.50
C ARG A 33 27.93 7.08 4.75
N THR A 34 29.09 6.68 5.25
CA THR A 34 29.45 5.30 5.57
C THR A 34 28.84 4.89 6.91
N SER A 35 27.83 4.01 6.88
CA SER A 35 27.34 3.29 8.06
C SER A 35 27.95 1.88 8.09
N LYS A 36 28.57 1.51 9.22
CA LYS A 36 29.16 0.18 9.40
C LYS A 36 28.06 -0.88 9.35
N GLN A 37 28.24 -1.87 8.49
CA GLN A 37 27.36 -3.02 8.37
C GLN A 37 27.43 -3.92 9.62
N LEU A 38 26.28 -4.17 10.26
CA LEU A 38 25.99 -5.50 10.79
C LEU A 38 25.13 -6.21 9.75
N LEU A 39 25.80 -6.98 8.88
CA LEU A 39 25.15 -7.86 7.93
C LEU A 39 24.75 -9.14 8.68
N VAL A 40 23.46 -9.30 8.97
CA VAL A 40 22.87 -10.65 9.05
C VAL A 40 22.59 -11.07 7.61
N LYS A 41 23.62 -11.57 6.92
CA LYS A 41 23.42 -12.30 5.67
C LYS A 41 22.81 -13.65 6.03
N ALA A 42 21.75 -14.04 5.34
CA ALA A 42 21.36 -15.44 5.28
C ALA A 42 22.43 -16.19 4.46
N GLU A 43 23.25 -17.00 5.12
CA GLU A 43 24.20 -17.88 4.46
C GLU A 43 23.51 -19.20 4.07
N PRO A 44 23.83 -19.78 2.90
CA PRO A 44 23.21 -21.01 2.46
C PRO A 44 23.81 -22.25 3.12
N VAL A 45 22.96 -23.19 3.48
CA VAL A 45 23.31 -24.47 4.12
C VAL A 45 22.73 -25.62 3.30
N THR A 46 23.49 -26.70 3.14
CA THR A 46 23.08 -27.82 2.27
C THR A 46 22.11 -28.79 2.96
N LEU A 47 21.27 -29.46 2.16
CA LEU A 47 20.19 -30.34 2.63
C LEU A 47 20.67 -31.45 3.59
N THR A 48 21.93 -31.88 3.48
CA THR A 48 22.54 -32.94 4.29
C THR A 48 22.62 -32.57 5.78
N GLU A 49 22.86 -31.30 6.13
CA GLU A 49 23.00 -30.89 7.53
C GLU A 49 21.67 -30.84 8.30
N VAL A 50 20.54 -30.83 7.58
CA VAL A 50 19.18 -30.78 8.15
C VAL A 50 18.67 -32.17 8.55
N LEU A 51 19.17 -33.24 7.92
CA LEU A 51 18.65 -34.61 8.11
C LEU A 51 19.41 -35.40 9.19
N ASP A 52 20.66 -35.04 9.49
CA ASP A 52 21.56 -35.86 10.33
C ASP A 52 21.59 -35.45 11.83
N ASN A 53 20.82 -34.44 12.26
CA ASN A 53 20.87 -33.90 13.64
C ASN A 53 19.54 -33.98 14.43
N VAL A 54 18.61 -34.86 14.05
CA VAL A 54 17.40 -35.13 14.86
C VAL A 54 17.72 -36.19 15.92
N PRO A 55 17.78 -35.86 17.23
CA PRO A 55 17.92 -36.89 18.27
C PRO A 55 16.62 -37.72 18.33
N PRO A 56 16.70 -39.04 18.60
CA PRO A 56 15.52 -39.88 18.72
C PRO A 56 14.67 -39.42 19.92
N LEU A 57 13.36 -39.31 19.71
CA LEU A 57 12.40 -39.00 20.77
C LEU A 57 12.46 -40.06 21.88
N PRO A 58 12.39 -39.67 23.17
CA PRO A 58 12.29 -40.62 24.26
C PRO A 58 10.96 -41.38 24.18
N ALA A 59 10.98 -42.66 24.58
CA ALA A 59 9.79 -43.50 24.61
C ALA A 59 8.72 -42.95 25.58
N GLU A 60 7.45 -43.07 25.19
CA GLU A 60 6.31 -42.63 25.99
C GLU A 60 6.23 -43.41 27.32
N ASP A 61 6.20 -42.70 28.45
CA ASP A 61 5.73 -43.25 29.72
C ASP A 61 4.31 -42.75 29.99
N THR A 62 3.33 -43.66 29.89
CA THR A 62 1.92 -43.35 30.03
C THR A 62 1.50 -43.34 31.50
N THR A 63 1.65 -42.22 32.23
CA THR A 63 0.76 -41.89 33.35
C THR A 63 0.76 -40.40 33.74
N THR A 64 -0.40 -39.96 34.24
CA THR A 64 -0.73 -38.60 34.76
C THR A 64 -0.89 -37.50 33.70
N ALA A 65 -2.09 -36.93 33.65
CA ALA A 65 -2.40 -35.70 32.92
C ALA A 65 -2.45 -34.51 33.89
N PRO A 66 -1.79 -33.39 33.58
CA PRO A 66 -2.14 -32.08 34.11
C PRO A 66 -2.80 -31.19 33.04
N ALA A 67 -3.41 -30.09 33.50
CA ALA A 67 -4.28 -29.23 32.69
C ALA A 67 -3.55 -28.08 31.99
N ASP A 68 -4.21 -27.56 30.94
CA ASP A 68 -4.15 -26.17 30.46
C ASP A 68 -2.76 -25.60 30.10
N SER A 69 -2.10 -26.22 29.13
CA SER A 69 -0.96 -25.64 28.40
C SER A 69 -1.24 -25.61 26.89
N GLY A 70 -2.22 -24.78 26.48
CA GLY A 70 -2.56 -24.55 25.06
C GLY A 70 -1.53 -23.70 24.29
N ASP A 71 -0.24 -23.92 24.54
CA ASP A 71 0.86 -23.21 23.92
C ASP A 71 1.29 -23.89 22.60
N ALA A 72 1.31 -23.07 21.55
CA ALA A 72 1.94 -23.27 20.25
C ALA A 72 2.06 -24.71 19.67
N VAL A 73 1.13 -25.06 18.78
CA VAL A 73 1.44 -26.02 17.71
C VAL A 73 2.36 -25.32 16.71
N LEU A 74 3.68 -25.51 16.89
CA LEU A 74 4.72 -24.92 16.05
C LEU A 74 4.80 -25.64 14.69
N PRO A 75 4.93 -24.92 13.57
CA PRO A 75 5.32 -25.53 12.30
C PRO A 75 6.84 -25.75 12.20
N PHE A 76 7.27 -26.89 11.64
CA PHE A 76 8.66 -27.38 11.68
C PHE A 76 9.70 -26.52 10.90
N TRP A 77 9.28 -25.67 9.96
CA TRP A 77 10.20 -24.83 9.16
C TRP A 77 11.02 -23.77 9.93
N MET A 78 11.01 -23.78 11.27
CA MET A 78 11.92 -23.00 12.10
C MET A 78 13.37 -23.52 12.13
N GLU A 79 13.64 -24.77 11.73
CA GLU A 79 14.95 -25.40 11.90
C GLU A 79 15.82 -25.53 10.62
N SER A 80 15.29 -25.29 9.43
CA SER A 80 16.01 -25.54 8.17
C SER A 80 16.52 -24.28 7.44
N GLY A 81 17.76 -24.35 6.94
CA GLY A 81 18.37 -23.34 6.07
C GLY A 81 17.86 -23.36 4.62
N PRO A 82 18.37 -22.49 3.73
CA PRO A 82 17.85 -22.35 2.38
C PRO A 82 18.34 -23.47 1.45
N VAL A 83 17.39 -24.24 0.90
CA VAL A 83 17.63 -25.32 -0.06
C VAL A 83 17.55 -24.79 -1.50
N GLU A 84 18.51 -25.13 -2.35
CA GLU A 84 18.46 -24.88 -3.80
C GLU A 84 17.92 -26.08 -4.59
N TRP A 85 17.19 -25.81 -5.67
CA TRP A 85 16.60 -26.82 -6.55
C TRP A 85 17.31 -26.85 -7.92
N VAL A 86 17.81 -28.01 -8.33
CA VAL A 86 18.33 -28.23 -9.68
C VAL A 86 17.76 -29.52 -10.24
N ASP A 87 16.89 -29.43 -11.24
CA ASP A 87 16.67 -30.52 -12.21
C ASP A 87 16.11 -30.00 -13.54
N ALA A 88 16.25 -30.82 -14.59
CA ALA A 88 16.21 -30.38 -15.99
C ALA A 88 14.81 -30.43 -16.65
N ALA A 89 14.58 -29.51 -17.61
CA ALA A 89 13.39 -29.53 -18.47
C ALA A 89 13.67 -28.94 -19.89
N PRO A 90 12.74 -29.09 -20.87
CA PRO A 90 13.00 -28.96 -22.32
C PRO A 90 13.22 -27.51 -22.82
N PRO A 91 13.67 -27.31 -24.07
CA PRO A 91 14.39 -26.09 -24.46
C PRO A 91 13.53 -24.83 -24.62
N GLY A 92 14.01 -23.71 -24.08
CA GLY A 92 13.46 -22.36 -24.30
C GLY A 92 13.65 -21.41 -23.11
N LEU A 93 13.66 -21.97 -21.89
CA LEU A 93 14.03 -21.37 -20.60
C LEU A 93 14.19 -22.56 -19.65
N LYS A 94 15.36 -22.79 -19.05
CA LYS A 94 15.58 -23.99 -18.22
C LYS A 94 15.02 -23.73 -16.81
N PRO A 95 14.12 -24.57 -16.26
CA PRO A 95 13.61 -24.42 -14.89
C PRO A 95 14.65 -24.35 -13.78
N SER A 96 15.84 -24.90 -14.02
CA SER A 96 17.00 -24.80 -13.12
C SER A 96 17.63 -23.40 -13.05
N GLN A 97 17.19 -22.42 -13.85
CA GLN A 97 17.69 -21.04 -13.81
C GLN A 97 17.08 -20.20 -12.69
N PHE A 98 15.96 -20.64 -12.11
CA PHE A 98 15.26 -19.96 -11.03
C PHE A 98 14.81 -21.00 -9.98
N PRO A 99 15.72 -21.53 -9.14
CA PRO A 99 15.36 -22.46 -8.09
C PRO A 99 14.29 -21.86 -7.17
N LEU A 100 13.38 -22.70 -6.67
CA LEU A 100 12.66 -22.35 -5.45
C LEU A 100 13.66 -22.42 -4.30
N LYS A 101 13.75 -21.35 -3.53
CA LYS A 101 14.55 -21.28 -2.30
C LYS A 101 13.62 -21.42 -1.11
N ILE A 102 14.06 -22.15 -0.09
CA ILE A 102 13.48 -22.03 1.26
C ILE A 102 14.20 -20.89 1.96
N TYR A 103 13.54 -20.18 2.86
CA TYR A 103 14.16 -19.12 3.68
C TYR A 103 13.72 -19.34 5.11
N LYS A 104 14.64 -19.12 6.06
CA LYS A 104 14.29 -19.19 7.48
C LYS A 104 13.18 -18.17 7.79
N PRO A 105 12.04 -18.59 8.37
CA PRO A 105 10.97 -17.68 8.75
C PRO A 105 11.40 -16.79 9.91
N LEU A 106 10.70 -15.68 10.10
CA LEU A 106 10.75 -14.94 11.37
C LEU A 106 10.30 -15.85 12.53
N PRO A 107 10.86 -15.67 13.74
CA PRO A 107 10.42 -16.42 14.92
C PRO A 107 8.91 -16.34 15.15
N ALA A 108 8.33 -17.44 15.60
CA ALA A 108 6.91 -17.55 15.93
C ALA A 108 6.49 -16.47 16.94
N VAL A 109 5.25 -15.97 16.82
CA VAL A 109 4.75 -14.89 17.68
C VAL A 109 3.77 -15.39 18.72
N SER A 110 4.08 -15.14 20.00
CA SER A 110 3.13 -15.43 21.07
C SER A 110 1.89 -14.55 20.98
N ARG A 111 0.71 -15.14 21.18
CA ARG A 111 -0.59 -14.45 21.30
C ARG A 111 -0.55 -13.37 22.40
N ALA A 112 0.31 -13.51 23.40
CA ALA A 112 0.48 -12.56 24.49
C ALA A 112 1.16 -11.24 24.05
N ALA A 113 1.90 -11.21 22.93
CA ALA A 113 2.55 -10.01 22.41
C ALA A 113 1.56 -8.95 21.87
N PHE A 114 0.33 -9.37 21.57
CA PHE A 114 -0.73 -8.51 21.05
C PHE A 114 -1.50 -7.80 22.18
N PRO A 115 -1.90 -6.53 22.00
CA PRO A 115 -2.79 -5.82 22.91
C PRO A 115 -4.05 -6.63 23.22
N SER A 116 -4.52 -6.63 24.47
CA SER A 116 -5.62 -7.50 24.93
C SER A 116 -6.88 -7.46 24.06
N ARG A 117 -7.24 -6.27 23.54
CA ARG A 117 -8.38 -6.04 22.64
C ARG A 117 -8.25 -6.75 21.27
N PHE A 118 -7.02 -6.99 20.82
CA PHE A 118 -6.68 -7.56 19.51
C PHE A 118 -5.93 -8.88 19.61
N ARG A 119 -5.92 -9.51 20.80
CA ARG A 119 -5.29 -10.81 21.03
C ARG A 119 -5.88 -11.86 20.09
N PRO A 120 -5.10 -12.48 19.19
CA PRO A 120 -5.63 -13.42 18.22
C PRO A 120 -6.08 -14.73 18.86
N HIS A 121 -6.96 -15.43 18.15
CA HIS A 121 -7.17 -16.87 18.34
C HIS A 121 -5.97 -17.64 17.77
N ALA A 122 -5.65 -18.81 18.32
CA ALA A 122 -4.50 -19.60 17.87
C ALA A 122 -4.57 -19.94 16.37
N ASP A 123 -5.76 -20.28 15.89
CA ASP A 123 -6.11 -20.53 14.48
C ASP A 123 -5.70 -19.44 13.48
N LEU A 124 -5.45 -18.21 13.92
CA LEU A 124 -4.99 -17.12 13.05
C LEU A 124 -3.46 -16.98 13.00
N LEU A 125 -2.72 -17.61 13.92
CA LEU A 125 -1.25 -17.50 13.99
C LEU A 125 -0.58 -17.85 12.66
N PRO A 126 -0.91 -18.98 11.97
CA PRO A 126 -0.40 -19.27 10.61
C PRO A 126 -0.52 -18.10 9.62
N MET A 127 -1.69 -17.47 9.58
CA MET A 127 -1.97 -16.37 8.66
C MET A 127 -1.19 -15.11 9.06
N ILE A 128 -1.13 -14.82 10.36
CA ILE A 128 -0.40 -13.67 10.91
C ILE A 128 1.10 -13.83 10.66
N GLU A 129 1.66 -15.03 10.85
CA GLU A 129 3.08 -15.31 10.64
C GLU A 129 3.47 -15.27 9.16
N PHE A 130 2.61 -15.77 8.26
CA PHE A 130 2.76 -15.57 6.82
C PHE A 130 2.85 -14.07 6.47
N TRP A 131 1.89 -13.25 6.93
CA TRP A 131 1.89 -11.82 6.63
C TRP A 131 3.02 -11.04 7.32
N ARG A 132 3.45 -11.43 8.53
CA ARG A 132 4.67 -10.90 9.18
C ARG A 132 5.88 -11.15 8.29
N ASN A 133 6.05 -12.36 7.75
CA ASN A 133 7.14 -12.66 6.83
C ASN A 133 7.04 -11.86 5.52
N VAL A 134 5.85 -11.68 4.95
CA VAL A 134 5.63 -10.81 3.78
C VAL A 134 6.02 -9.35 4.07
N TYR A 135 5.69 -8.84 5.26
CA TYR A 135 5.96 -7.43 5.63
C TYR A 135 7.37 -7.16 6.17
N ALA A 136 8.08 -8.16 6.70
CA ALA A 136 9.34 -7.94 7.40
C ALA A 136 10.49 -8.90 7.00
N ASN A 137 10.24 -9.98 6.28
CA ASN A 137 11.30 -10.92 5.84
C ASN A 137 11.60 -10.79 4.33
N TYR A 138 10.56 -10.69 3.49
CA TYR A 138 10.69 -10.77 2.04
C TYR A 138 10.53 -9.43 1.33
N ASP A 139 11.47 -9.11 0.44
CA ASP A 139 11.41 -7.93 -0.44
C ASP A 139 10.60 -8.11 -1.73
N LEU A 140 10.34 -6.99 -2.44
CA LEU A 140 9.59 -6.94 -3.71
C LEU A 140 10.14 -7.80 -4.86
N HIS A 141 11.34 -8.36 -4.74
CA HIS A 141 11.89 -9.31 -5.70
C HIS A 141 11.64 -10.78 -5.34
N HIS A 142 11.19 -11.05 -4.12
CA HIS A 142 10.77 -12.37 -3.69
C HIS A 142 9.29 -12.62 -4.04
N THR A 143 8.99 -13.79 -4.59
CA THR A 143 7.62 -14.30 -4.75
C THR A 143 7.47 -15.63 -4.01
N LEU A 144 6.75 -15.62 -2.88
CA LEU A 144 6.36 -16.80 -2.15
C LEU A 144 5.33 -17.56 -2.97
N LEU A 145 5.59 -18.83 -3.29
CA LEU A 145 4.60 -19.76 -3.80
C LEU A 145 4.02 -20.54 -2.62
N HIS A 146 2.72 -20.43 -2.40
CA HIS A 146 2.05 -20.93 -1.20
C HIS A 146 0.64 -21.42 -1.51
N ASP A 147 0.03 -22.14 -0.57
CA ASP A 147 -1.38 -22.54 -0.67
C ASP A 147 -2.32 -21.36 -0.34
N ALA A 148 -3.43 -21.21 -1.09
CA ALA A 148 -4.34 -20.09 -0.92
C ALA A 148 -5.24 -20.18 0.32
N GLU A 149 -5.55 -21.38 0.81
CA GLU A 149 -6.43 -21.57 1.98
C GLU A 149 -5.64 -21.93 3.24
N ASN A 150 -4.52 -22.66 3.12
CA ASN A 150 -3.64 -23.00 4.24
C ASN A 150 -2.29 -22.29 4.17
N LEU A 151 -2.20 -21.07 4.71
CA LEU A 151 -1.00 -20.22 4.68
C LEU A 151 0.24 -20.76 5.39
N ASN A 152 0.14 -21.87 6.14
CA ASN A 152 1.31 -22.61 6.60
C ASN A 152 2.10 -23.22 5.43
N LEU A 153 1.42 -23.61 4.35
CA LEU A 153 2.02 -24.34 3.23
C LEU A 153 2.71 -23.37 2.24
N VAL A 154 3.96 -23.02 2.54
CA VAL A 154 4.84 -22.30 1.61
C VAL A 154 5.70 -23.32 0.86
N TYR A 155 5.36 -23.56 -0.41
CA TYR A 155 6.07 -24.49 -1.30
C TYR A 155 7.50 -24.04 -1.65
N GLY A 156 7.78 -22.73 -1.51
CA GLY A 156 9.09 -22.13 -1.70
C GLY A 156 8.99 -20.69 -2.17
N VAL A 157 10.13 -20.01 -2.28
CA VAL A 157 10.23 -18.60 -2.66
C VAL A 157 11.08 -18.47 -3.92
N LEU A 158 10.56 -17.75 -4.91
CA LEU A 158 11.32 -17.35 -6.09
C LEU A 158 12.04 -16.05 -5.82
N ASP A 159 13.34 -16.05 -6.05
CA ASP A 159 14.18 -14.86 -6.08
C ASP A 159 14.27 -14.34 -7.52
N LEU A 160 13.72 -13.13 -7.75
CA LEU A 160 13.55 -12.52 -9.06
C LEU A 160 14.21 -11.13 -9.10
N GLU A 161 15.32 -10.95 -8.41
CA GLU A 161 16.12 -9.72 -8.48
C GLU A 161 16.58 -9.43 -9.93
N GLY A 162 16.56 -8.16 -10.34
CA GLY A 162 16.87 -7.75 -11.72
C GLY A 162 15.85 -8.18 -12.80
N ILE A 163 14.91 -9.09 -12.51
CA ILE A 163 13.95 -9.61 -13.49
C ILE A 163 12.77 -8.64 -13.70
N ASN A 164 12.48 -8.29 -14.95
CA ASN A 164 11.35 -7.42 -15.31
C ASN A 164 9.97 -8.09 -15.11
N GLN A 165 8.93 -7.27 -14.92
CA GLN A 165 7.59 -7.74 -14.53
C GLN A 165 6.94 -8.76 -15.47
N ASN A 166 7.15 -8.63 -16.78
CA ASN A 166 6.57 -9.56 -17.76
C ASN A 166 7.23 -10.94 -17.64
N LEU A 167 8.56 -10.97 -17.48
CA LEU A 167 9.31 -12.20 -17.28
C LEU A 167 9.04 -12.83 -15.91
N ARG A 168 8.90 -12.02 -14.83
CA ARG A 168 8.47 -12.50 -13.50
C ARG A 168 7.17 -13.28 -13.57
N SER A 169 6.16 -12.71 -14.21
CA SER A 169 4.82 -13.32 -14.34
C SER A 169 4.87 -14.65 -15.12
N LYS A 170 5.77 -14.76 -16.11
CA LYS A 170 6.02 -16.00 -16.85
C LYS A 170 6.72 -17.06 -16.00
N ILE A 171 7.77 -16.69 -15.25
CA ILE A 171 8.49 -17.60 -14.36
C ILE A 171 7.56 -18.14 -13.26
N GLU A 172 6.78 -17.26 -12.61
CA GLU A 172 5.79 -17.63 -11.61
C GLU A 172 4.77 -18.65 -12.16
N SER A 173 4.30 -18.45 -13.39
CA SER A 173 3.35 -19.35 -14.05
C SER A 173 3.95 -20.74 -14.33
N ILE A 174 5.21 -20.79 -14.78
CA ILE A 174 5.95 -22.04 -15.02
C ILE A 174 6.13 -22.79 -13.69
N LYS A 175 6.56 -22.11 -12.63
CA LYS A 175 6.82 -22.71 -11.32
C LYS A 175 5.56 -23.21 -10.62
N LYS A 176 4.42 -22.54 -10.80
CA LYS A 176 3.12 -23.08 -10.38
C LYS A 176 2.72 -24.35 -11.14
N ALA A 177 3.06 -24.45 -12.43
CA ALA A 177 2.80 -25.67 -13.21
C ALA A 177 3.69 -26.84 -12.75
N GLU A 178 4.96 -26.59 -12.42
CA GLU A 178 5.88 -27.58 -11.83
C GLU A 178 5.35 -28.07 -10.47
N LEU A 179 5.02 -27.16 -9.55
CA LEU A 179 4.42 -27.50 -8.25
C LEU A 179 3.11 -28.30 -8.41
N LYS A 180 2.25 -27.90 -9.34
CA LYS A 180 1.01 -28.62 -9.66
C LYS A 180 1.29 -30.05 -10.14
N ALA A 181 2.30 -30.25 -10.99
CA ALA A 181 2.66 -31.58 -11.48
C ALA A 181 3.14 -32.49 -10.34
N MET A 182 4.04 -32.00 -9.47
CA MET A 182 4.53 -32.76 -8.31
C MET A 182 3.40 -33.13 -7.35
N LEU A 183 2.52 -32.19 -7.02
CA LEU A 183 1.34 -32.46 -6.18
C LEU A 183 0.43 -33.54 -6.81
N LEU A 184 0.16 -33.48 -8.11
CA LEU A 184 -0.69 -34.48 -8.78
C LEU A 184 -0.03 -35.87 -8.91
N ARG A 185 1.29 -35.99 -8.86
CA ARG A 185 2.00 -37.29 -8.76
C ARG A 185 1.85 -37.89 -7.36
N LEU A 186 2.07 -37.08 -6.32
CA LEU A 186 1.88 -37.48 -4.92
C LEU A 186 0.41 -37.88 -4.64
N ASP A 187 -0.56 -37.22 -5.26
CA ASP A 187 -1.99 -37.57 -5.21
C ASP A 187 -2.30 -38.97 -5.79
N GLN A 188 -1.51 -39.41 -6.79
CA GLN A 188 -1.60 -40.76 -7.38
C GLN A 188 -0.92 -41.84 -6.53
N GLY A 189 -0.33 -41.47 -5.38
CA GLY A 189 0.42 -42.38 -4.52
C GLY A 189 1.83 -42.72 -5.05
N GLU A 190 2.34 -41.95 -6.01
CA GLU A 190 3.75 -42.06 -6.41
C GLU A 190 4.65 -41.67 -5.24
N LYS A 191 5.76 -42.39 -5.06
CA LYS A 191 6.76 -42.01 -4.06
C LYS A 191 7.46 -40.71 -4.50
N PRO A 192 7.78 -39.79 -3.57
CA PRO A 192 8.63 -38.65 -3.90
C PRO A 192 9.98 -39.14 -4.44
N VAL A 193 10.45 -38.53 -5.53
CA VAL A 193 11.75 -38.86 -6.16
C VAL A 193 12.68 -37.66 -6.28
N THR A 194 12.13 -36.45 -6.35
CA THR A 194 12.89 -35.19 -6.30
C THR A 194 12.93 -34.64 -4.87
N ALA A 195 13.98 -33.90 -4.51
CA ALA A 195 14.05 -33.15 -3.24
C ALA A 195 12.81 -32.26 -3.01
N GLY A 196 12.22 -31.77 -4.10
CA GLY A 196 10.97 -31.03 -4.12
C GLY A 196 9.74 -31.82 -3.73
N GLU A 197 9.55 -33.00 -4.29
CA GLU A 197 8.46 -33.91 -3.91
C GLU A 197 8.64 -34.39 -2.46
N HIS A 198 9.88 -34.59 -2.00
CA HIS A 198 10.15 -34.89 -0.59
C HIS A 198 9.72 -33.75 0.34
N LEU A 199 10.07 -32.50 0.02
CA LEU A 199 9.61 -31.32 0.76
C LEU A 199 8.08 -31.22 0.75
N ILE A 200 7.44 -31.36 -0.41
CA ILE A 200 5.97 -31.30 -0.54
C ILE A 200 5.30 -32.44 0.25
N ALA A 201 5.84 -33.66 0.22
CA ALA A 201 5.31 -34.77 0.99
C ALA A 201 5.40 -34.49 2.51
N HIS A 202 6.52 -33.94 2.98
CA HIS A 202 6.74 -33.55 4.38
C HIS A 202 5.83 -32.39 4.82
N LEU A 203 5.70 -31.32 4.02
CA LEU A 203 4.76 -30.20 4.28
C LEU A 203 3.31 -30.68 4.51
N PHE A 204 2.94 -31.84 3.97
CA PHE A 204 1.61 -32.43 4.06
C PHE A 204 1.53 -33.63 5.00
N GLU A 205 2.58 -33.98 5.75
CA GLU A 205 2.59 -35.20 6.58
C GLU A 205 1.47 -35.18 7.66
N ASN A 206 1.26 -34.01 8.26
CA ASN A 206 0.25 -33.74 9.30
C ASN A 206 -1.11 -33.31 8.71
N ILE A 207 -1.31 -33.49 7.40
CA ILE A 207 -2.60 -33.27 6.72
C ILE A 207 -3.11 -34.63 6.28
N HIS A 208 -4.29 -35.03 6.77
CA HIS A 208 -4.80 -36.39 6.57
C HIS A 208 -5.95 -36.48 5.55
N ASP A 209 -6.37 -35.37 4.95
CA ASP A 209 -7.38 -35.36 3.90
C ASP A 209 -6.92 -36.16 2.68
N ARG A 210 -7.80 -37.04 2.18
CA ARG A 210 -7.48 -38.00 1.11
C ARG A 210 -7.07 -37.31 -0.19
N ASP A 211 -7.63 -36.15 -0.48
CA ASP A 211 -7.41 -35.35 -1.70
C ASP A 211 -6.57 -34.09 -1.43
N LYS A 212 -5.83 -34.05 -0.31
CA LYS A 212 -5.00 -32.90 0.10
C LYS A 212 -4.11 -32.36 -1.02
N PHE A 213 -3.44 -33.26 -1.75
CA PHE A 213 -2.51 -32.90 -2.81
C PHE A 213 -3.24 -32.37 -4.06
N LYS A 214 -4.33 -33.02 -4.48
CA LYS A 214 -5.21 -32.54 -5.56
C LYS A 214 -5.88 -31.21 -5.25
N THR A 215 -6.28 -30.97 -4.01
CA THR A 215 -6.85 -29.69 -3.56
C THR A 215 -5.80 -28.60 -3.64
N ALA A 216 -4.64 -28.81 -3.03
CA ALA A 216 -3.47 -27.93 -3.11
C ALA A 216 -3.03 -27.61 -4.55
N ALA A 217 -3.02 -28.62 -5.44
CA ALA A 217 -2.67 -28.50 -6.86
C ALA A 217 -3.57 -27.52 -7.65
N ASN A 218 -4.71 -27.11 -7.09
CA ASN A 218 -5.63 -26.13 -7.66
C ASN A 218 -5.65 -24.79 -6.91
N GLN A 219 -4.88 -24.67 -5.81
CA GLN A 219 -4.90 -23.52 -4.90
C GLN A 219 -3.55 -22.78 -4.80
N ILE A 220 -2.53 -23.17 -5.58
CA ILE A 220 -1.20 -22.54 -5.57
C ILE A 220 -1.28 -21.04 -5.95
N ARG A 221 -0.93 -20.18 -5.00
CA ARG A 221 -0.88 -18.72 -5.14
C ARG A 221 0.55 -18.21 -5.10
N GLY A 222 0.77 -17.05 -5.71
CA GLY A 222 2.00 -16.27 -5.60
C GLY A 222 1.72 -15.02 -4.79
N GLN A 223 2.56 -14.73 -3.79
CA GLN A 223 2.52 -13.51 -2.99
C GLN A 223 3.90 -12.86 -3.01
N TRP A 224 3.97 -11.58 -3.38
CA TRP A 224 5.26 -10.87 -3.36
C TRP A 224 5.60 -10.42 -1.94
N GLY A 225 6.89 -10.41 -1.63
CA GLY A 225 7.42 -9.74 -0.46
C GLY A 225 7.15 -8.22 -0.50
N GLN A 226 7.03 -7.60 0.66
CA GLN A 226 6.69 -6.19 0.84
C GLN A 226 7.64 -5.46 1.82
N ARG A 227 8.72 -6.10 2.30
CA ARG A 227 9.67 -5.58 3.32
C ARG A 227 10.09 -4.13 3.08
N SER A 228 10.76 -3.84 1.96
CA SER A 228 11.14 -2.46 1.57
C SER A 228 9.99 -1.46 1.56
N ARG A 229 8.79 -1.85 1.07
CA ARG A 229 7.61 -0.94 1.10
C ARG A 229 7.07 -0.72 2.50
N PHE A 230 7.14 -1.74 3.36
CA PHE A 230 6.73 -1.61 4.75
C PHE A 230 7.68 -0.67 5.50
N GLU A 231 8.99 -0.79 5.27
CA GLU A 231 10.02 0.11 5.80
C GLU A 231 9.80 1.57 5.36
N GLU A 232 9.61 1.81 4.06
CA GLU A 232 9.25 3.14 3.52
C GLU A 232 7.95 3.68 4.13
N GLY A 233 6.92 2.82 4.24
CA GLY A 233 5.63 3.17 4.81
C GLY A 233 5.73 3.51 6.29
N LEU A 234 6.62 2.83 7.01
CA LEU A 234 6.87 3.01 8.43
C LEU A 234 7.61 4.32 8.70
N ILE A 235 8.68 4.61 7.95
CA ILE A 235 9.37 5.91 7.97
C ILE A 235 8.34 7.04 7.77
N ARG A 236 7.53 6.94 6.70
CA ARG A 236 6.46 7.91 6.38
C ARG A 236 5.37 8.00 7.45
N SER A 237 5.08 6.90 8.15
CA SER A 237 4.00 6.85 9.14
C SER A 237 4.25 7.81 10.31
N GLY A 238 5.51 8.02 10.73
CA GLY A 238 5.83 8.87 11.88
C GLY A 238 5.30 10.31 11.76
N ARG A 239 5.19 10.82 10.53
CA ARG A 239 4.64 12.16 10.23
C ARG A 239 3.14 12.29 10.53
N TYR A 240 2.38 11.21 10.42
CA TYR A 240 0.91 11.25 10.45
C TYR A 240 0.33 10.45 11.62
N LEU A 241 0.94 9.31 11.96
CA LEU A 241 0.42 8.33 12.91
C LEU A 241 0.09 8.94 14.30
N PRO A 242 0.93 9.80 14.92
CA PRO A 242 0.60 10.43 16.21
C PRO A 242 -0.66 11.31 16.19
N THR A 243 -1.00 11.87 15.02
CA THR A 243 -2.22 12.68 14.83
C THR A 243 -3.41 11.78 14.48
N ILE A 244 -3.19 10.72 13.69
CA ILE A 244 -4.21 9.71 13.36
C ILE A 244 -4.68 8.97 14.61
N GLU A 245 -3.77 8.58 15.51
CA GLU A 245 -4.13 7.94 16.79
C GLU A 245 -5.08 8.83 17.60
N LYS A 246 -4.78 10.13 17.74
CA LYS A 246 -5.66 11.11 18.40
C LYS A 246 -7.02 11.25 17.72
N ILE A 247 -7.06 11.25 16.39
CA ILE A 247 -8.31 11.28 15.61
C ILE A 247 -9.16 10.03 15.87
N PHE A 248 -8.53 8.87 16.03
CA PHE A 248 -9.19 7.60 16.29
C PHE A 248 -9.74 7.58 17.73
N GLU A 249 -8.91 7.90 18.72
CA GLU A 249 -9.29 7.98 20.13
C GLU A 249 -10.45 8.98 20.35
N ALA A 250 -10.38 10.17 19.74
CA ALA A 250 -11.44 11.19 19.80
C ALA A 250 -12.78 10.74 19.18
N GLN A 251 -12.78 9.70 18.35
CA GLN A 251 -13.99 9.08 17.81
C GLN A 251 -14.38 7.77 18.52
N GLY A 252 -13.69 7.37 19.59
CA GLY A 252 -13.93 6.10 20.28
C GLY A 252 -13.44 4.87 19.51
N VAL A 253 -12.58 5.06 18.51
CA VAL A 253 -11.93 3.99 17.75
C VAL A 253 -10.58 3.66 18.41
N PRO A 254 -10.25 2.39 18.70
CA PRO A 254 -8.95 2.02 19.26
C PRO A 254 -7.80 2.47 18.36
N LYS A 255 -6.79 3.11 18.95
CA LYS A 255 -5.67 3.69 18.19
C LYS A 255 -4.87 2.66 17.41
N GLU A 256 -4.84 1.40 17.85
CA GLU A 256 -4.17 0.30 17.17
C GLU A 256 -4.69 0.12 15.74
N ILE A 257 -5.98 0.40 15.50
CA ILE A 257 -6.61 0.29 14.17
C ILE A 257 -6.03 1.30 13.17
N SER A 258 -5.30 2.33 13.62
CA SER A 258 -4.53 3.20 12.72
C SER A 258 -3.50 2.45 11.87
N ARG A 259 -3.07 1.24 12.26
CA ARG A 259 -2.16 0.40 11.45
C ARG A 259 -2.82 -0.15 10.19
N LEU A 260 -4.13 -0.03 10.02
CA LEU A 260 -4.84 -0.43 8.80
C LEU A 260 -4.34 0.31 7.55
N VAL A 261 -3.77 1.51 7.70
CA VAL A 261 -3.12 2.27 6.62
C VAL A 261 -1.93 1.54 5.99
N PHE A 262 -1.23 0.68 6.75
CA PHE A 262 -0.18 -0.17 6.19
C PHE A 262 -0.77 -1.19 5.22
N VAL A 263 -1.83 -1.89 5.64
CA VAL A 263 -2.55 -2.88 4.82
C VAL A 263 -3.10 -2.25 3.54
N GLU A 264 -3.69 -1.06 3.62
CA GLU A 264 -4.31 -0.39 2.47
C GLU A 264 -3.29 0.21 1.48
N SER A 265 -2.22 0.87 1.94
CA SER A 265 -1.29 1.54 1.00
C SER A 265 0.16 1.70 1.44
N MET A 266 0.58 1.20 2.61
CA MET A 266 1.88 1.54 3.22
C MET A 266 2.05 3.07 3.36
N PHE A 267 1.02 3.76 3.86
CA PHE A 267 1.01 5.23 4.04
C PHE A 267 1.18 6.08 2.75
N VAL A 268 1.23 5.49 1.56
CA VAL A 268 1.42 6.23 0.29
C VAL A 268 0.21 7.15 0.02
N PRO A 269 0.34 8.50 0.05
CA PRO A 269 -0.83 9.38 0.04
C PRO A 269 -1.51 9.48 -1.33
N ARG A 270 -0.74 9.33 -2.41
CA ARG A 270 -1.25 9.33 -3.80
C ARG A 270 -1.45 7.93 -4.38
N ALA A 271 -1.55 6.90 -3.53
CA ALA A 271 -1.86 5.54 -3.95
C ALA A 271 -3.20 5.49 -4.68
N ARG A 272 -3.28 4.69 -5.75
CA ARG A 272 -4.49 4.43 -6.52
C ARG A 272 -4.58 2.96 -6.91
N SER A 273 -5.73 2.34 -6.71
CA SER A 273 -6.01 1.00 -7.22
C SER A 273 -6.56 1.05 -8.64
N ARG A 274 -6.46 -0.08 -9.36
CA ARG A 274 -7.02 -0.24 -10.72
C ARG A 274 -8.54 -0.06 -10.79
N VAL A 275 -9.24 -0.23 -9.67
CA VAL A 275 -10.71 -0.09 -9.56
C VAL A 275 -11.15 1.28 -9.02
N GLY A 276 -10.21 2.21 -8.79
CA GLY A 276 -10.51 3.61 -8.46
C GLY A 276 -10.52 3.96 -6.97
N ALA A 277 -10.10 3.04 -6.09
CA ALA A 277 -9.73 3.39 -4.72
C ALA A 277 -8.54 4.36 -4.75
N ALA A 278 -8.49 5.33 -3.84
CA ALA A 278 -7.39 6.29 -3.78
C ALA A 278 -7.10 6.74 -2.35
N GLY A 279 -5.89 7.27 -2.15
CA GLY A 279 -5.45 7.79 -0.87
C GLY A 279 -4.72 6.77 0.00
N PRO A 280 -4.19 7.18 1.15
CA PRO A 280 -3.53 6.25 2.06
C PRO A 280 -4.53 5.28 2.72
N TRP A 281 -5.81 5.63 2.74
CA TRP A 281 -6.92 4.83 3.27
C TRP A 281 -7.72 4.09 2.18
N GLN A 282 -7.25 4.10 0.93
CA GLN A 282 -7.86 3.45 -0.26
C GLN A 282 -9.40 3.60 -0.37
N PHE A 283 -9.91 4.81 -0.14
CA PHE A 283 -11.34 5.05 -0.23
C PHE A 283 -11.86 4.95 -1.68
N MET A 284 -12.89 4.13 -1.88
CA MET A 284 -13.71 4.17 -3.10
C MET A 284 -14.49 5.49 -3.18
N PRO A 285 -14.69 6.11 -4.38
CA PRO A 285 -15.27 7.44 -4.50
C PRO A 285 -16.69 7.60 -3.94
N ALA A 286 -17.49 6.54 -3.93
CA ALA A 286 -18.84 6.55 -3.35
C ALA A 286 -18.80 6.47 -1.81
N THR A 287 -17.92 5.65 -1.26
CA THR A 287 -17.71 5.51 0.19
C THR A 287 -17.12 6.79 0.77
N ALA A 288 -16.13 7.38 0.11
CA ALA A 288 -15.51 8.65 0.48
C ALA A 288 -16.57 9.75 0.73
N ARG A 289 -17.42 10.02 -0.28
CA ARG A 289 -18.49 11.02 -0.19
C ARG A 289 -19.50 10.71 0.91
N ARG A 290 -19.91 9.44 1.05
CA ARG A 290 -20.81 8.99 2.13
C ARG A 290 -20.22 9.23 3.53
N HIS A 291 -18.90 9.22 3.67
CA HIS A 291 -18.19 9.45 4.92
C HIS A 291 -17.62 10.89 5.05
N GLY A 292 -18.11 11.82 4.22
CA GLY A 292 -17.86 13.25 4.33
C GLY A 292 -16.58 13.76 3.67
N LEU A 293 -15.97 12.99 2.76
CA LEU A 293 -14.84 13.46 1.96
C LEU A 293 -15.32 14.17 0.68
N VAL A 294 -14.76 15.34 0.41
CA VAL A 294 -15.00 16.13 -0.81
C VAL A 294 -14.12 15.61 -1.95
N ILE A 295 -14.75 15.37 -3.10
CA ILE A 295 -14.09 14.95 -4.35
C ILE A 295 -14.70 15.75 -5.50
N ASN A 296 -13.94 16.72 -6.03
CA ASN A 296 -14.32 17.62 -7.10
C ASN A 296 -13.11 17.96 -8.01
N SER A 297 -13.24 18.98 -8.86
CA SER A 297 -12.20 19.42 -9.81
C SER A 297 -11.01 20.15 -9.17
N THR A 298 -11.09 20.50 -7.88
CA THR A 298 -10.05 21.24 -7.14
C THR A 298 -9.36 20.34 -6.12
N ILE A 299 -10.14 19.52 -5.39
CA ILE A 299 -9.64 18.62 -4.34
C ILE A 299 -10.21 17.19 -4.50
N ASP A 300 -9.42 16.23 -4.04
CA ASP A 300 -9.82 14.86 -3.75
C ASP A 300 -9.22 14.51 -2.38
N GLU A 301 -9.99 14.79 -1.32
CA GLU A 301 -9.55 14.70 0.09
C GLU A 301 -9.13 13.29 0.51
N ARG A 302 -9.42 12.27 -0.32
CA ARG A 302 -8.88 10.93 -0.12
C ARG A 302 -7.36 10.93 -0.06
N HIS A 303 -6.68 11.81 -0.81
CA HIS A 303 -5.22 11.86 -0.82
C HIS A 303 -4.60 12.53 0.42
N ASP A 304 -5.39 13.16 1.29
CA ASP A 304 -4.89 13.76 2.53
C ASP A 304 -4.90 12.76 3.69
N PRO A 305 -3.74 12.39 4.28
CA PRO A 305 -3.68 11.34 5.29
C PRO A 305 -4.51 11.64 6.54
N LEU A 306 -4.67 12.91 6.91
CA LEU A 306 -5.36 13.32 8.13
C LEU A 306 -6.86 13.47 7.92
N ILE A 307 -7.31 14.10 6.81
CA ILE A 307 -8.74 14.23 6.49
C ILE A 307 -9.33 12.84 6.19
N ALA A 308 -8.62 12.02 5.41
CA ALA A 308 -9.05 10.65 5.14
C ALA A 308 -9.05 9.77 6.41
N ALA A 309 -8.14 9.99 7.38
CA ALA A 309 -8.18 9.30 8.67
C ALA A 309 -9.44 9.62 9.48
N GLN A 310 -9.92 10.87 9.45
CA GLN A 310 -11.19 11.22 10.10
C GLN A 310 -12.37 10.46 9.47
N ALA A 311 -12.38 10.29 8.15
CA ALA A 311 -13.40 9.51 7.45
C ALA A 311 -13.29 8.00 7.73
N ALA A 312 -12.07 7.47 7.83
CA ALA A 312 -11.80 6.07 8.21
C ALA A 312 -12.29 5.79 9.63
N ALA A 313 -11.98 6.64 10.60
CA ALA A 313 -12.51 6.53 11.96
C ALA A 313 -14.05 6.61 11.99
N ARG A 314 -14.68 7.50 11.19
CA ARG A 314 -16.15 7.56 11.06
C ARG A 314 -16.74 6.25 10.50
N LEU A 315 -16.07 5.63 9.53
CA LEU A 315 -16.47 4.34 8.94
C LEU A 315 -16.32 3.20 9.95
N LEU A 316 -15.13 3.04 10.54
CA LEU A 316 -14.81 2.00 11.52
C LEU A 316 -15.73 2.07 12.75
N ARG A 317 -16.01 3.27 13.27
CA ARG A 317 -16.98 3.48 14.35
C ARG A 317 -18.39 3.03 13.95
N LYS A 318 -18.85 3.41 12.76
CA LYS A 318 -20.18 3.00 12.25
C LYS A 318 -20.28 1.48 12.10
N ASP A 319 -19.25 0.86 11.54
CA ASP A 319 -19.22 -0.58 11.33
C ASP A 319 -19.10 -1.32 12.66
N HIS A 320 -18.37 -0.78 13.65
CA HIS A 320 -18.37 -1.28 15.02
C HIS A 320 -19.73 -1.11 15.72
N HIS A 321 -20.43 0.02 15.56
CA HIS A 321 -21.79 0.17 16.09
C HIS A 321 -22.78 -0.84 15.49
N LYS A 322 -22.55 -1.27 14.23
CA LYS A 322 -23.37 -2.28 13.58
C LYS A 322 -22.96 -3.72 13.93
N LEU A 323 -21.68 -3.97 14.18
CA LEU A 323 -21.12 -5.31 14.33
C LEU A 323 -20.67 -5.65 15.76
N GLU A 324 -20.71 -4.70 16.69
CA GLU A 324 -20.42 -4.84 18.14
C GLU A 324 -19.12 -5.62 18.43
N ASN A 325 -18.17 -5.55 17.49
CA ASN A 325 -16.98 -6.39 17.47
C ASN A 325 -15.92 -5.77 16.56
N TRP A 326 -14.78 -5.40 17.14
CA TRP A 326 -13.69 -4.75 16.39
C TRP A 326 -13.09 -5.63 15.28
N PRO A 327 -12.77 -6.91 15.50
CA PRO A 327 -12.33 -7.80 14.42
C PRO A 327 -13.29 -7.86 13.22
N LEU A 328 -14.61 -7.92 13.44
CA LEU A 328 -15.59 -7.87 12.34
C LEU A 328 -15.63 -6.49 11.67
N ALA A 329 -15.53 -5.40 12.43
CA ALA A 329 -15.52 -4.04 11.90
C ALA A 329 -14.25 -3.75 11.06
N ILE A 330 -13.10 -4.30 11.44
CA ILE A 330 -11.87 -4.22 10.65
C ILE A 330 -12.03 -5.01 9.35
N ASN A 331 -12.49 -6.26 9.42
CA ASN A 331 -12.70 -7.07 8.20
C ASN A 331 -13.79 -6.47 7.27
N ALA A 332 -14.80 -5.80 7.86
CA ALA A 332 -15.82 -5.05 7.14
C ALA A 332 -15.31 -3.84 6.36
N TYR A 333 -14.16 -3.25 6.72
CA TYR A 333 -13.56 -2.14 5.97
C TYR A 333 -13.24 -2.56 4.52
N ASN A 334 -12.70 -3.78 4.36
CA ASN A 334 -12.47 -4.39 3.04
C ASN A 334 -13.74 -4.97 2.41
N THR A 335 -14.49 -5.80 3.15
CA THR A 335 -15.51 -6.69 2.55
C THR A 335 -16.96 -6.18 2.67
N GLY A 336 -17.16 -5.10 3.43
CA GLY A 336 -18.43 -4.43 3.71
C GLY A 336 -19.19 -5.00 4.92
N ALA A 337 -19.64 -4.13 5.84
CA ALA A 337 -20.32 -4.53 7.07
C ALA A 337 -21.57 -5.40 6.87
N GLY A 338 -22.35 -5.20 5.79
CA GLY A 338 -23.49 -6.06 5.46
C GLY A 338 -23.11 -7.49 5.02
N ARG A 339 -21.85 -7.74 4.63
CA ARG A 339 -21.32 -9.08 4.41
C ARG A 339 -20.91 -9.73 5.73
N MET A 340 -20.25 -8.99 6.62
CA MET A 340 -19.86 -9.50 7.94
C MET A 340 -21.06 -9.78 8.85
N GLU A 341 -22.09 -8.95 8.79
CA GLU A 341 -23.39 -9.22 9.42
C GLU A 341 -24.03 -10.52 8.90
N ARG A 342 -24.07 -10.70 7.57
CA ARG A 342 -24.59 -11.94 6.96
C ARG A 342 -23.75 -13.16 7.34
N ALA A 343 -22.43 -13.04 7.40
CA ALA A 343 -21.53 -14.11 7.81
C ALA A 343 -21.78 -14.52 9.26
N ALA A 344 -21.82 -13.53 10.17
CA ALA A 344 -22.08 -13.75 11.59
C ALA A 344 -23.45 -14.40 11.84
N HIS A 345 -24.49 -13.97 11.11
CA HIS A 345 -25.82 -14.58 11.17
C HIS A 345 -25.83 -16.02 10.63
N ARG A 346 -25.23 -16.29 9.46
CA ARG A 346 -25.25 -17.63 8.84
C ARG A 346 -24.45 -18.68 9.60
N LEU A 347 -23.37 -18.27 10.27
CA LEU A 347 -22.50 -19.15 11.05
C LEU A 347 -22.78 -19.09 12.55
N HIS A 348 -23.82 -18.36 12.98
CA HIS A 348 -24.21 -18.18 14.38
C HIS A 348 -23.04 -17.80 15.31
N THR A 349 -22.13 -16.94 14.84
CA THR A 349 -20.87 -16.63 15.53
C THR A 349 -20.43 -15.18 15.29
N ARG A 350 -19.81 -14.56 16.30
CA ARG A 350 -19.07 -13.29 16.12
C ARG A 350 -17.55 -13.48 16.07
N GLN A 351 -17.09 -14.73 16.08
CA GLN A 351 -15.67 -15.06 16.12
C GLN A 351 -15.08 -14.97 14.71
N ILE A 352 -14.23 -13.96 14.47
CA ILE A 352 -13.66 -13.69 13.14
C ILE A 352 -12.91 -14.89 12.56
N HIS A 353 -12.24 -15.71 13.37
CA HIS A 353 -11.50 -16.88 12.88
C HIS A 353 -12.42 -17.98 12.32
N VAL A 354 -13.59 -18.17 12.95
CA VAL A 354 -14.64 -19.08 12.46
C VAL A 354 -15.22 -18.56 11.13
N ILE A 355 -15.43 -17.24 11.01
CA ILE A 355 -15.87 -16.62 9.76
C ILE A 355 -14.81 -16.76 8.65
N ILE A 356 -13.54 -16.47 8.95
CA ILE A 356 -12.43 -16.58 8.00
C ILE A 356 -12.28 -18.00 7.45
N ARG A 357 -12.51 -19.04 8.28
CA ARG A 357 -12.44 -20.43 7.85
C ARG A 357 -13.71 -20.88 7.12
N HIS A 358 -14.89 -20.68 7.70
CA HIS A 358 -16.13 -21.35 7.28
C HIS A 358 -17.12 -20.50 6.47
N PHE A 359 -16.88 -19.19 6.26
CA PHE A 359 -17.84 -18.37 5.52
C PHE A 359 -17.66 -18.45 4.00
N GLU A 360 -18.43 -19.34 3.36
CA GLU A 360 -18.47 -19.47 1.91
C GLU A 360 -19.33 -18.38 1.25
N ASP A 361 -18.67 -17.49 0.50
CA ASP A 361 -19.32 -16.47 -0.32
C ASP A 361 -18.43 -16.11 -1.53
N ARG A 362 -19.02 -15.96 -2.72
CA ARG A 362 -18.28 -15.71 -3.98
C ARG A 362 -17.41 -14.45 -3.96
N ALA A 363 -17.70 -13.49 -3.07
CA ALA A 363 -16.90 -12.28 -2.88
C ALA A 363 -16.20 -12.24 -1.51
N TYR A 364 -16.21 -13.33 -0.73
CA TYR A 364 -15.37 -13.51 0.47
C TYR A 364 -14.21 -14.47 0.18
N GLN A 365 -13.31 -13.99 -0.68
CA GLN A 365 -12.16 -14.73 -1.20
C GLN A 365 -10.89 -14.35 -0.43
N PHE A 366 -9.74 -14.91 -0.84
CA PHE A 366 -8.40 -14.72 -0.27
C PHE A 366 -8.17 -13.37 0.42
N ALA A 367 -8.33 -12.23 -0.28
CA ALA A 367 -8.07 -10.90 0.29
C ALA A 367 -8.98 -10.56 1.48
N SER A 368 -10.28 -10.83 1.40
CA SER A 368 -11.19 -10.55 2.52
C SER A 368 -10.98 -11.51 3.70
N ARG A 369 -10.57 -12.77 3.45
CA ARG A 369 -10.18 -13.72 4.50
C ARG A 369 -8.89 -13.28 5.21
N ASN A 370 -7.94 -12.72 4.47
CA ASN A 370 -6.63 -12.31 4.98
C ASN A 370 -6.58 -10.92 5.61
N PHE A 371 -7.52 -10.02 5.30
CA PHE A 371 -7.48 -8.62 5.74
C PHE A 371 -7.35 -8.39 7.26
N TYR A 372 -7.92 -9.26 8.10
CA TYR A 372 -7.75 -9.15 9.57
C TYR A 372 -6.41 -9.73 10.07
N PRO A 373 -5.95 -10.91 9.61
CA PRO A 373 -4.57 -11.35 9.78
C PRO A 373 -3.50 -10.36 9.29
N GLU A 374 -3.69 -9.74 8.12
CA GLU A 374 -2.84 -8.66 7.58
C GLU A 374 -2.76 -7.48 8.56
N PHE A 375 -3.91 -7.02 9.08
CA PHE A 375 -3.94 -5.98 10.12
C PHE A 375 -3.14 -6.38 11.38
N LEU A 376 -3.29 -7.60 11.87
CA LEU A 376 -2.58 -8.08 13.06
C LEU A 376 -1.07 -8.20 12.80
N ALA A 377 -0.66 -8.69 11.63
CA ALA A 377 0.75 -8.72 11.24
C ALA A 377 1.33 -7.31 11.15
N ALA A 378 0.61 -6.35 10.56
CA ALA A 378 1.04 -4.95 10.52
C ALA A 378 1.11 -4.31 11.92
N LEU A 379 0.18 -4.66 12.81
CA LEU A 379 0.19 -4.18 14.21
C LEU A 379 1.46 -4.65 14.95
N GLU A 380 1.79 -5.94 14.82
CA GLU A 380 2.99 -6.54 15.44
C GLU A 380 4.28 -5.97 14.85
N VAL A 381 4.40 -5.92 13.52
CA VAL A 381 5.60 -5.42 12.82
C VAL A 381 5.84 -3.94 13.14
N VAL A 382 4.79 -3.11 13.26
CA VAL A 382 4.92 -1.70 13.66
C VAL A 382 5.26 -1.55 15.15
N GLN A 383 4.78 -2.46 16.02
CA GLN A 383 5.10 -2.41 17.45
C GLN A 383 6.56 -2.79 17.72
N ASN A 384 7.11 -3.76 16.97
CA ASN A 384 8.44 -4.32 17.19
C ASN A 384 9.44 -3.98 16.08
N TYR A 385 9.19 -2.90 15.32
CA TYR A 385 9.94 -2.56 14.11
C TYR A 385 11.47 -2.50 14.25
N PRO A 386 12.08 -2.07 15.37
CA PRO A 386 13.54 -2.03 15.48
C PRO A 386 14.19 -3.42 15.36
N ASN A 387 13.45 -4.48 15.69
CA ASN A 387 13.90 -5.87 15.58
C ASN A 387 13.92 -6.36 14.12
N TYR A 388 13.13 -5.74 13.24
CA TYR A 388 12.95 -6.16 11.84
C TYR A 388 13.74 -5.29 10.86
N PHE A 389 13.79 -3.98 11.10
CA PHE A 389 14.40 -2.98 10.22
C PHE A 389 15.62 -2.26 10.84
N GLY A 390 15.93 -2.52 12.11
CA GLY A 390 16.98 -1.80 12.84
C GLY A 390 16.58 -0.37 13.22
N GLY A 391 17.59 0.47 13.46
CA GLY A 391 17.43 1.85 13.92
C GLY A 391 17.01 2.84 12.83
N ILE A 392 15.87 2.61 12.17
CA ILE A 392 15.31 3.57 11.20
C ILE A 392 14.84 4.86 11.89
N GLU A 393 15.09 6.01 11.27
CA GLU A 393 14.52 7.29 11.71
C GLU A 393 13.16 7.50 11.05
N LEU A 394 12.10 7.64 11.87
CA LEU A 394 10.76 7.94 11.39
C LEU A 394 10.63 9.43 11.05
N GLU A 395 9.84 9.77 10.02
CA GLU A 395 9.47 11.16 9.75
C GLU A 395 8.78 11.77 10.99
N LYS A 396 8.95 13.08 11.18
CA LYS A 396 8.35 13.81 12.32
C LYS A 396 7.08 14.54 11.87
N PRO A 397 6.06 14.68 12.73
CA PRO A 397 4.88 15.47 12.40
C PRO A 397 5.25 16.89 12.00
N VAL A 398 4.84 17.31 10.81
CA VAL A 398 5.11 18.65 10.28
C VAL A 398 3.97 19.58 10.74
N PRO A 399 4.24 20.57 11.61
CA PRO A 399 3.22 21.51 12.03
C PRO A 399 2.87 22.47 10.89
N PHE A 400 1.61 22.84 10.80
CA PHE A 400 1.08 23.78 9.82
C PHE A 400 0.00 24.64 10.46
N ASP A 401 -0.27 25.79 9.85
CA ASP A 401 -1.42 26.63 10.19
C ASP A 401 -2.45 26.56 9.05
N GLU A 402 -3.73 26.69 9.37
CA GLU A 402 -4.81 26.71 8.36
C GLU A 402 -5.25 28.13 8.02
N LEU A 403 -5.20 28.47 6.73
CA LEU A 403 -5.61 29.74 6.15
C LEU A 403 -6.77 29.53 5.17
N LYS A 404 -7.94 30.10 5.49
CA LYS A 404 -9.08 30.16 4.57
C LYS A 404 -8.86 31.30 3.58
N LEU A 405 -8.87 30.99 2.29
CA LEU A 405 -8.70 31.97 1.22
C LEU A 405 -9.97 32.84 1.08
N LYS A 406 -9.78 34.16 1.11
CA LYS A 406 -10.85 35.18 0.97
C LYS A 406 -11.15 35.59 -0.49
N ARG A 407 -10.43 34.99 -1.44
CA ARG A 407 -10.50 35.24 -2.89
C ARG A 407 -9.85 34.07 -3.62
N PRO A 408 -10.02 33.90 -4.94
CA PRO A 408 -9.20 32.96 -5.72
C PRO A 408 -7.71 33.33 -5.59
N THR A 409 -6.82 32.36 -5.42
CA THR A 409 -5.38 32.65 -5.19
C THR A 409 -4.50 31.61 -5.87
N SER A 410 -3.39 32.06 -6.49
CA SER A 410 -2.38 31.16 -7.02
C SER A 410 -1.43 30.68 -5.91
N ALA A 411 -1.56 29.40 -5.52
CA ALA A 411 -0.76 28.81 -4.46
C ALA A 411 0.75 28.78 -4.79
N TYR A 412 1.10 28.69 -6.08
CA TYR A 412 2.48 28.79 -6.55
C TYR A 412 3.10 30.16 -6.24
N HIS A 413 2.41 31.26 -6.59
CA HIS A 413 2.90 32.62 -6.31
C HIS A 413 2.89 32.94 -4.82
N LEU A 414 1.91 32.40 -4.08
CA LEU A 414 1.83 32.53 -2.63
C LEU A 414 3.03 31.86 -1.94
N ALA A 415 3.41 30.65 -2.39
CA ALA A 415 4.63 29.98 -1.94
C ALA A 415 5.87 30.85 -2.25
N LEU A 416 6.08 31.25 -3.51
CA LEU A 416 7.24 32.06 -3.90
C LEU A 416 7.37 33.37 -3.12
N LYS A 417 6.30 34.16 -2.99
CA LYS A 417 6.33 35.43 -2.25
C LYS A 417 6.55 35.26 -0.74
N SER A 418 6.13 34.12 -0.17
CA SER A 418 6.41 33.79 1.24
C SER A 418 7.83 33.28 1.49
N GLY A 419 8.62 33.01 0.44
CA GLY A 419 9.90 32.30 0.56
C GLY A 419 9.76 30.79 0.80
N THR A 420 8.56 30.23 0.64
CA THR A 420 8.29 28.78 0.75
C THR A 420 8.46 28.10 -0.60
N ASP A 421 9.12 26.95 -0.65
CA ASP A 421 9.16 26.10 -1.85
C ASP A 421 7.72 25.64 -2.22
N PRO A 422 7.25 25.84 -3.47
CA PRO A 422 5.96 25.34 -3.93
C PRO A 422 5.75 23.83 -3.68
N GLU A 423 6.81 23.02 -3.68
CA GLU A 423 6.75 21.59 -3.36
C GLU A 423 6.43 21.34 -1.87
N VAL A 424 6.97 22.14 -0.95
CA VAL A 424 6.62 22.10 0.49
C VAL A 424 5.16 22.47 0.68
N LEU A 425 4.69 23.54 0.03
CA LEU A 425 3.28 23.95 0.14
C LEU A 425 2.34 22.89 -0.45
N LYS A 426 2.69 22.28 -1.59
CA LYS A 426 1.95 21.15 -2.19
C LYS A 426 1.90 19.93 -1.28
N ASP A 427 2.99 19.65 -0.56
CA ASP A 427 3.11 18.49 0.34
C ASP A 427 2.37 18.68 1.67
N LEU A 428 2.19 19.92 2.15
CA LEU A 428 1.24 20.20 3.24
C LEU A 428 -0.23 19.99 2.81
N ASN A 429 -0.52 20.09 1.52
CA ASN A 429 -1.87 20.20 0.95
C ASN A 429 -2.23 19.01 0.02
N GLN A 430 -2.00 17.78 0.47
CA GLN A 430 -2.09 16.59 -0.40
C GLN A 430 -3.50 16.32 -0.97
N ALA A 431 -4.56 16.83 -0.34
CA ALA A 431 -5.95 16.80 -0.86
C ALA A 431 -6.09 17.45 -2.25
N TYR A 432 -5.31 18.48 -2.55
CA TYR A 432 -5.42 19.24 -3.79
C TYR A 432 -4.75 18.52 -4.96
N HIS A 433 -5.32 18.69 -6.16
CA HIS A 433 -4.68 18.20 -7.39
C HIS A 433 -3.33 18.94 -7.57
N PRO A 434 -2.23 18.24 -7.93
CA PRO A 434 -0.87 18.82 -8.01
C PRO A 434 -0.77 20.08 -8.89
N GLU A 435 -1.64 20.20 -9.89
CA GLU A 435 -1.77 21.32 -10.80
C GLU A 435 -2.09 22.65 -10.09
N ALA A 436 -2.66 22.63 -8.89
CA ALA A 436 -2.96 23.83 -8.09
C ALA A 436 -1.70 24.56 -7.59
N PHE A 437 -0.57 23.86 -7.45
CA PHE A 437 0.72 24.41 -6.98
C PHE A 437 1.73 24.62 -8.10
N ARG A 438 1.31 24.52 -9.36
CA ARG A 438 2.12 24.86 -10.53
C ARG A 438 1.84 26.30 -10.98
N PRO A 439 2.70 26.91 -11.81
CA PRO A 439 2.37 28.14 -12.53
C PRO A 439 0.99 28.04 -13.21
N GLY A 440 0.14 29.04 -12.97
CA GLY A 440 -1.25 29.05 -13.45
C GLY A 440 -2.18 28.00 -12.83
N GLY A 441 -1.81 27.46 -11.67
CA GLY A 441 -2.74 26.89 -10.70
C GLY A 441 -3.38 28.00 -9.87
N VAL A 442 -4.71 27.94 -9.72
CA VAL A 442 -5.52 28.85 -8.88
C VAL A 442 -6.43 28.01 -8.01
N ILE A 443 -6.37 28.22 -6.70
CA ILE A 443 -7.32 27.65 -5.74
C ILE A 443 -8.49 28.65 -5.58
N PRO A 444 -9.77 28.23 -5.67
CA PRO A 444 -10.90 29.14 -5.51
C PRO A 444 -11.02 29.73 -4.10
N GLU A 445 -11.81 30.80 -3.98
CA GLU A 445 -12.22 31.37 -2.70
C GLU A 445 -12.91 30.34 -1.79
N GLY A 446 -12.78 30.53 -0.47
CA GLY A 446 -13.49 29.77 0.55
C GLY A 446 -12.81 28.45 0.93
N TYR A 447 -11.89 27.96 0.09
CA TYR A 447 -11.03 26.82 0.38
C TYR A 447 -10.01 27.13 1.48
N VAL A 448 -9.59 26.09 2.21
CA VAL A 448 -8.58 26.18 3.27
C VAL A 448 -7.28 25.57 2.78
N ILE A 449 -6.20 26.33 2.83
CA ILE A 449 -4.84 25.85 2.59
C ILE A 449 -4.09 25.72 3.92
N ARG A 450 -3.23 24.72 4.02
CA ARG A 450 -2.25 24.58 5.10
C ARG A 450 -0.97 25.29 4.69
N VAL A 451 -0.41 26.10 5.57
CA VAL A 451 0.82 26.86 5.35
C VAL A 451 1.84 26.47 6.43
N PRO A 452 3.15 26.69 6.23
CA PRO A 452 4.14 26.39 7.25
C PRO A 452 3.80 27.07 8.58
N HIS A 453 4.01 26.36 9.69
CA HIS A 453 3.65 26.87 11.02
C HIS A 453 4.31 28.22 11.34
N ARG A 454 3.53 29.14 11.93
CA ARG A 454 3.87 30.54 12.22
C ARG A 454 4.06 31.42 10.99
N GLN A 455 3.48 31.03 9.85
CA GLN A 455 3.47 31.85 8.64
C GLN A 455 2.06 32.25 8.19
N LYS A 456 1.01 31.89 8.93
CA LYS A 456 -0.39 32.22 8.59
C LYS A 456 -0.61 33.69 8.28
N GLU A 457 -0.04 34.59 9.08
CA GLU A 457 -0.20 36.04 8.94
C GLU A 457 0.51 36.57 7.69
N ILE A 458 1.71 36.04 7.39
CA ILE A 458 2.47 36.35 6.17
C ILE A 458 1.71 35.87 4.94
N PHE A 459 1.21 34.63 4.95
CA PHE A 459 0.39 34.11 3.85
C PHE A 459 -0.93 34.88 3.72
N ALA A 460 -1.53 35.34 4.82
CA ALA A 460 -2.77 36.12 4.78
C ALA A 460 -2.56 37.51 4.14
N SER A 461 -1.49 38.24 4.49
CA SER A 461 -1.18 39.52 3.84
C SER A 461 -0.83 39.33 2.36
N LEU A 462 -0.11 38.26 2.01
CA LEU A 462 0.19 37.92 0.63
C LEU A 462 -1.05 37.51 -0.19
N VAL A 463 -2.07 36.89 0.41
CA VAL A 463 -3.37 36.67 -0.27
C VAL A 463 -4.04 38.00 -0.60
N ASP A 464 -3.88 39.02 0.25
CA ASP A 464 -4.45 40.34 0.01
C ASP A 464 -3.63 41.17 -1.01
N GLU A 465 -2.30 41.01 -1.04
CA GLU A 465 -1.38 41.63 -2.01
C GLU A 465 -1.41 40.96 -3.40
N ILE A 466 -1.48 39.62 -3.46
CA ILE A 466 -1.65 38.85 -4.69
C ILE A 466 -3.08 39.06 -5.20
N HIS A 467 -3.27 40.20 -5.84
CA HIS A 467 -4.31 40.36 -6.84
C HIS A 467 -4.02 39.39 -7.98
N THR A 468 -4.69 38.24 -7.95
CA THR A 468 -5.08 37.58 -9.19
C THR A 468 -5.99 38.55 -9.94
N THR A 469 -5.39 39.41 -10.78
CA THR A 469 -6.09 40.05 -11.93
C THR A 469 -6.60 39.00 -12.92
N GLU A 470 -6.21 37.74 -12.69
CA GLU A 470 -6.76 36.52 -13.23
C GLU A 470 -8.19 36.27 -12.73
N GLY A 471 -9.14 36.87 -13.44
CA GLY A 471 -10.44 36.23 -13.63
C GLY A 471 -10.30 34.82 -14.23
N PRO A 472 -11.42 34.09 -14.42
CA PRO A 472 -11.38 32.68 -14.85
C PRO A 472 -10.49 32.48 -16.08
N VAL A 473 -9.47 31.62 -15.93
CA VAL A 473 -8.40 31.38 -16.90
C VAL A 473 -8.96 31.25 -18.31
N LYS A 474 -8.76 32.29 -19.13
CA LYS A 474 -9.28 32.34 -20.48
C LYS A 474 -8.50 31.33 -21.32
N ARG A 475 -9.18 30.34 -21.88
CA ARG A 475 -8.54 29.37 -22.79
C ARG A 475 -8.51 29.96 -24.19
N TYR A 476 -7.36 29.89 -24.84
CA TYR A 476 -7.15 30.32 -26.22
C TYR A 476 -6.70 29.13 -27.06
N VAL A 477 -7.36 28.89 -28.19
CA VAL A 477 -6.94 27.88 -29.16
C VAL A 477 -6.04 28.54 -30.19
N VAL A 478 -4.77 28.11 -30.27
CA VAL A 478 -3.77 28.64 -31.19
C VAL A 478 -4.26 28.51 -32.63
N GLN A 479 -4.20 29.59 -33.40
CA GLN A 479 -4.62 29.64 -34.80
C GLN A 479 -3.41 29.57 -35.74
N ARG A 480 -3.65 29.27 -37.02
CA ARG A 480 -2.59 29.24 -38.04
C ARG A 480 -1.96 30.63 -38.17
N GLY A 481 -0.64 30.70 -37.97
CA GLY A 481 0.12 31.95 -38.03
C GLY A 481 0.14 32.78 -36.74
N ASP A 482 -0.33 32.25 -35.60
CA ASP A 482 -0.06 32.85 -34.30
C ASP A 482 1.40 32.63 -33.86
N THR A 483 1.89 33.57 -33.05
CA THR A 483 3.14 33.46 -32.28
C THR A 483 2.83 33.76 -30.81
N LEU A 484 3.65 33.25 -29.87
CA LEU A 484 3.43 33.52 -28.45
C LEU A 484 3.43 35.02 -28.13
N LEU A 485 4.29 35.82 -28.77
CA LEU A 485 4.33 37.27 -28.57
C LEU A 485 3.01 37.92 -29.01
N ARG A 486 2.51 37.58 -30.21
CA ARG A 486 1.24 38.12 -30.72
C ARG A 486 0.03 37.70 -29.87
N ILE A 487 0.06 36.50 -29.28
CA ILE A 487 -0.96 36.05 -28.33
C ILE A 487 -0.84 36.85 -27.03
N ALA A 488 0.37 37.04 -26.50
CA ALA A 488 0.62 37.78 -25.26
C ALA A 488 0.12 39.23 -25.38
N ASP A 489 0.52 39.95 -26.44
CA ASP A 489 0.09 41.32 -26.71
C ASP A 489 -1.43 41.44 -26.86
N ARG A 490 -2.05 40.56 -27.68
CA ARG A 490 -3.50 40.50 -27.89
C ARG A 490 -4.27 40.31 -26.58
N HIS A 491 -3.67 39.62 -25.61
CA HIS A 491 -4.28 39.32 -24.33
C HIS A 491 -3.78 40.19 -23.17
N ARG A 492 -2.93 41.21 -23.44
CA ARG A 492 -2.37 42.14 -22.45
C ARG A 492 -1.63 41.43 -21.31
N THR A 493 -0.83 40.43 -21.67
CA THR A 493 0.09 39.72 -20.77
C THR A 493 1.50 39.75 -21.36
N THR A 494 2.54 39.43 -20.57
CA THR A 494 3.91 39.34 -21.10
C THR A 494 4.17 37.99 -21.76
N LEU A 495 5.16 37.94 -22.65
CA LEU A 495 5.65 36.68 -23.22
C LEU A 495 6.22 35.74 -22.14
N SER A 496 6.79 36.29 -21.07
CA SER A 496 7.32 35.51 -19.95
C SER A 496 6.20 34.82 -19.17
N ASP A 497 5.14 35.57 -18.84
CA ASP A 497 3.98 35.06 -18.11
C ASP A 497 3.21 34.05 -18.95
N LEU A 498 2.95 34.34 -20.23
CA LEU A 498 2.29 33.39 -21.13
C LEU A 498 3.08 32.07 -21.25
N LYS A 499 4.42 32.13 -21.24
CA LYS A 499 5.27 30.93 -21.24
C LYS A 499 5.21 30.19 -19.92
N SER A 500 5.40 30.87 -18.79
CA SER A 500 5.43 30.24 -17.46
C SER A 500 4.09 29.59 -17.12
N PHE A 501 2.97 30.28 -17.39
CA PHE A 501 1.60 29.84 -17.14
C PHE A 501 1.17 28.59 -17.94
N ASN A 502 1.89 28.31 -19.03
CA ASN A 502 1.68 27.14 -19.90
C ASN A 502 2.82 26.11 -19.81
N GLY A 503 3.83 26.32 -18.97
CA GLY A 503 5.00 25.43 -18.86
C GLY A 503 5.86 25.39 -20.13
N LEU A 504 5.85 26.45 -20.94
CA LEU A 504 6.55 26.51 -22.23
C LEU A 504 7.99 26.97 -22.06
N ILE A 505 8.94 26.08 -22.34
CA ILE A 505 10.38 26.39 -22.31
C ILE A 505 10.78 27.21 -23.56
N GLY A 506 10.31 26.80 -24.75
CA GLY A 506 10.58 27.44 -26.03
C GLY A 506 9.49 28.40 -26.52
N HIS A 507 9.59 28.85 -27.77
CA HIS A 507 8.59 29.71 -28.43
C HIS A 507 7.66 28.98 -29.40
N GLN A 508 7.83 27.66 -29.55
CA GLN A 508 7.05 26.84 -30.48
C GLN A 508 5.64 26.58 -29.92
N ILE A 509 4.65 26.80 -30.77
CA ILE A 509 3.24 26.48 -30.55
C ILE A 509 2.64 25.91 -31.85
N GLN A 510 1.63 25.05 -31.74
CA GLN A 510 0.97 24.43 -32.89
C GLN A 510 -0.49 24.88 -33.02
N PRO A 511 -1.02 25.10 -34.24
CA PRO A 511 -2.45 25.36 -34.43
C PRO A 511 -3.30 24.24 -33.81
N GLY A 512 -4.34 24.61 -33.06
CA GLY A 512 -5.17 23.69 -32.27
C GLY A 512 -4.69 23.47 -30.82
N GLN A 513 -3.46 23.87 -30.47
CA GLN A 513 -2.98 23.83 -29.09
C GLN A 513 -3.82 24.78 -28.20
N VAL A 514 -4.24 24.30 -27.04
CA VAL A 514 -4.97 25.13 -26.05
C VAL A 514 -3.98 25.75 -25.08
N LEU A 515 -3.82 27.07 -25.16
CA LEU A 515 -3.10 27.85 -24.17
C LEU A 515 -4.06 28.38 -23.10
N LYS A 516 -3.59 28.36 -21.85
CA LYS A 516 -4.15 29.14 -20.75
C LYS A 516 -3.62 30.57 -20.86
N ILE A 517 -4.51 31.56 -20.92
CA ILE A 517 -4.12 32.96 -20.92
C ILE A 517 -4.14 33.46 -19.48
N PRO A 518 -2.99 33.89 -18.92
CA PRO A 518 -2.96 34.57 -17.62
C PRO A 518 -3.73 35.89 -17.65
N GLY A 519 -4.17 36.34 -16.49
CA GLY A 519 -4.86 37.63 -16.34
C GLY A 519 -3.97 38.81 -16.73
N ALA A 520 -4.58 39.93 -17.13
CA ALA A 520 -3.82 41.10 -17.54
C ALA A 520 -3.02 41.65 -16.36
N SER A 521 -1.68 41.58 -16.44
CA SER A 521 -0.78 42.20 -15.48
C SER A 521 -0.49 43.62 -15.95
N ARG A 522 -1.07 44.60 -15.26
CA ARG A 522 -0.89 46.02 -15.61
C ARG A 522 0.33 46.55 -14.85
N THR A 523 1.52 46.31 -15.37
CA THR A 523 2.74 46.97 -14.89
C THR A 523 2.55 48.47 -15.06
N VAL A 524 2.45 49.18 -13.94
CA VAL A 524 2.59 50.64 -13.94
C VAL A 524 4.08 50.92 -14.10
N MET A 525 4.49 51.27 -15.32
CA MET A 525 5.78 51.92 -15.53
C MET A 525 5.65 53.30 -14.88
N LEU A 526 6.50 53.60 -13.90
CA LEU A 526 6.68 54.96 -13.43
C LEU A 526 7.38 55.71 -14.56
N GLU A 527 6.73 56.74 -15.09
CA GLU A 527 7.39 57.71 -15.97
C GLU A 527 8.34 58.55 -15.10
N GLU A 528 9.64 58.44 -15.36
CA GLU A 528 10.59 59.40 -14.81
C GLU A 528 10.37 60.74 -15.53
N GLU A 529 9.91 61.75 -14.78
CA GLU A 529 9.85 63.13 -15.26
C GLU A 529 11.28 63.64 -15.49
N GLY A 530 11.77 63.48 -16.71
CA GLY A 530 12.97 64.16 -17.19
C GLY A 530 12.71 65.66 -17.30
N THR A 531 13.05 66.41 -16.25
CA THR A 531 13.06 67.88 -16.25
C THR A 531 13.98 68.39 -17.36
N GLY A 532 13.46 69.28 -18.20
CA GLY A 532 14.30 70.04 -19.13
C GLY A 532 14.90 71.27 -18.47
N ASP A 533 16.20 71.45 -18.67
CA ASP A 533 16.86 72.71 -19.08
C ASP A 533 18.23 72.36 -19.70
#